data_AF-A0AAE5P369-F1
#
_entry.id   AF-A0AAE5P369-F1
#
_cell.length_a   1.000
_cell.length_b   1.000
_cell.length_c   1.000
_cell.angle_alpha   90.00
_cell.angle_beta   90.00
_cell.angle_gamma   90.00
#
_symmetry.space_group_name_H-M   'P 1'
#
loop_
_entity.id
_entity.type
_entity.pdbx_description
1 polymer ?
#
loop_
_entity_poly.entity_id
_entity_poly.type
_entity_poly.pdbx_seq_one_letter_code
_entity_poly.pdbx_strand_id
1 'polypeptide(L)'
;MKTNAIEWMPVPYFKLNSRGDILSYSKEVTTLFMPADHFLELVHIDDRLIAKQLLNQSSFSPPIRVSLKLNLHYGFFGLFACTINWQDNVGHLVCTETTSEVMTLERQLKAEQQILKTKQSLVKSNDLLLKSMHQLVQKLESTFNK
;
A
#
# COMPACT_ATOMS: atom_id res chain seq x y z
N MET A 1 15.43 -22.71 -25.61
CA MET A 1 15.49 -22.67 -24.13
C MET A 1 14.79 -21.40 -23.66
N LYS A 2 13.69 -21.49 -22.91
CA LYS A 2 13.13 -20.31 -22.24
C LYS A 2 14.01 -20.06 -21.02
N THR A 3 14.92 -19.09 -21.11
CA THR A 3 15.66 -18.58 -19.96
C THR A 3 14.64 -18.11 -18.93
N ASN A 4 14.61 -18.76 -17.76
CA ASN A 4 13.75 -18.38 -16.66
C ASN A 4 14.35 -17.12 -16.00
N ALA A 5 14.23 -15.97 -16.69
CA ALA A 5 14.90 -14.72 -16.31
C ALA A 5 14.56 -14.27 -14.87
N ILE A 6 13.42 -14.72 -14.35
CA ILE A 6 12.96 -14.51 -12.98
C ILE A 6 13.86 -15.22 -11.96
N GLU A 7 14.32 -16.43 -12.26
CA GLU A 7 15.10 -17.26 -11.32
C GLU A 7 16.36 -16.55 -10.85
N TRP A 8 16.99 -15.79 -11.74
CA TRP A 8 18.27 -15.12 -11.52
C TRP A 8 18.13 -13.62 -11.19
N MET A 9 16.93 -13.16 -10.83
CA MET A 9 16.78 -11.80 -10.33
C MET A 9 17.51 -11.66 -8.99
N PRO A 10 18.45 -10.71 -8.85
CA PRO A 10 19.30 -10.56 -7.65
C PRO A 10 18.55 -9.88 -6.49
N VAL A 11 17.23 -10.01 -6.46
CA VAL A 11 16.34 -9.46 -5.45
C VAL A 11 15.21 -10.45 -5.21
N PRO A 12 14.64 -10.48 -3.99
CA PRO A 12 13.44 -11.25 -3.74
C PRO A 12 12.28 -10.74 -4.58
N TYR A 13 11.87 -11.58 -5.52
CA TYR A 13 10.84 -11.28 -6.49
C TYR A 13 9.79 -12.39 -6.46
N PHE A 14 8.53 -11.99 -6.50
CA PHE A 14 7.38 -12.88 -6.58
C PHE A 14 6.52 -12.51 -7.79
N LYS A 15 6.12 -13.53 -8.52
CA LYS A 15 5.03 -13.46 -9.49
C LYS A 15 3.77 -13.97 -8.81
N LEU A 16 2.74 -13.14 -8.73
CA LEU A 16 1.50 -13.41 -8.03
C LEU A 16 0.33 -13.45 -9.00
N ASN A 17 -0.73 -14.20 -8.68
CA ASN A 17 -2.03 -13.99 -9.31
C ASN A 17 -2.84 -12.91 -8.57
N SER A 18 -4.02 -12.57 -9.07
CA SER A 18 -4.93 -11.56 -8.49
C SER A 18 -5.40 -11.85 -7.06
N ARG A 19 -5.27 -13.08 -6.57
CA ARG A 19 -5.60 -13.43 -5.18
C ARG A 19 -4.41 -13.23 -4.23
N GLY A 20 -3.20 -13.16 -4.76
CA GLY A 20 -1.96 -13.14 -3.99
C GLY A 20 -1.28 -14.51 -3.87
N ASP A 21 -1.76 -15.53 -4.60
CA ASP A 21 -1.09 -16.83 -4.68
C ASP A 21 0.22 -16.68 -5.48
N ILE A 22 1.27 -17.33 -5.01
CA ILE A 22 2.60 -17.29 -5.59
C ILE A 22 2.67 -18.25 -6.78
N LEU A 23 2.85 -17.71 -7.98
CA LEU A 23 2.97 -18.45 -9.24
C LEU A 23 4.42 -18.88 -9.54
N SER A 24 5.38 -18.01 -9.18
CA SER A 24 6.82 -18.26 -9.32
C SER A 24 7.60 -17.21 -8.53
N TYR A 25 8.86 -17.48 -8.22
CA TYR A 25 9.72 -16.54 -7.48
C TYR A 25 11.17 -16.63 -7.94
N SER A 26 11.98 -15.62 -7.58
CA SER A 26 13.44 -15.65 -7.78
C SER A 26 14.13 -16.56 -6.77
N LYS A 27 15.35 -17.00 -7.07
CA LYS A 27 16.13 -17.87 -6.18
C LYS A 27 16.36 -17.23 -4.80
N GLU A 28 16.54 -15.93 -4.76
CA GLU A 28 16.75 -15.10 -3.57
C GLU A 28 15.61 -15.24 -2.55
N VAL A 29 14.38 -15.51 -3.01
CA VAL A 29 13.25 -15.80 -2.11
C VAL A 29 13.52 -17.05 -1.27
N THR A 30 14.05 -18.12 -1.88
CA THR A 30 14.31 -19.39 -1.18
C THR A 30 15.40 -19.28 -0.13
N THR A 31 16.34 -18.34 -0.32
CA THR A 31 17.43 -18.07 0.61
C THR A 31 16.95 -17.34 1.86
N LEU A 32 15.92 -16.48 1.74
CA LEU A 32 15.46 -15.63 2.83
C LEU A 32 14.21 -16.15 3.55
N PHE A 33 13.26 -16.68 2.80
CA PHE A 33 11.90 -16.96 3.28
C PHE A 33 11.60 -18.46 3.33
N MET A 34 10.77 -18.84 4.29
CA MET A 34 10.14 -20.16 4.30
C MET A 34 9.28 -20.35 3.04
N PRO A 35 9.17 -21.57 2.49
CA PRO A 35 8.23 -21.86 1.41
C PRO A 35 6.80 -21.45 1.78
N ALA A 36 6.11 -20.80 0.86
CA ALA A 36 4.72 -20.36 1.00
C ALA A 36 4.01 -20.40 -0.35
N ASP A 37 2.71 -20.73 -0.31
CA ASP A 37 1.86 -20.74 -1.50
C ASP A 37 1.19 -19.38 -1.71
N HIS A 38 1.08 -18.57 -0.65
CA HIS A 38 0.42 -17.27 -0.68
C HIS A 38 1.29 -16.20 -0.01
N PHE A 39 1.41 -15.01 -0.63
CA PHE A 39 2.32 -13.97 -0.14
C PHE A 39 2.04 -13.55 1.32
N LEU A 40 0.78 -13.47 1.74
CA LEU A 40 0.39 -13.12 3.11
C LEU A 40 0.88 -14.09 4.20
N GLU A 41 1.29 -15.32 3.84
CA GLU A 41 1.90 -16.26 4.79
C GLU A 41 3.32 -15.82 5.19
N LEU A 42 4.01 -15.12 4.29
CA LEU A 42 5.31 -14.52 4.54
C LEU A 42 5.22 -13.21 5.33
N VAL A 43 4.03 -12.61 5.44
CA VAL A 43 3.86 -11.31 6.11
C VAL A 43 3.62 -11.51 7.61
N HIS A 44 4.37 -10.79 8.43
CA HIS A 44 4.17 -10.75 9.87
C HIS A 44 2.75 -10.28 10.21
N ILE A 45 2.15 -10.83 11.28
CA ILE A 45 0.73 -10.61 11.60
C ILE A 45 0.35 -9.13 11.69
N ASP A 46 1.20 -8.30 12.30
CA ASP A 46 1.01 -6.85 12.45
C ASP A 46 0.81 -6.11 11.11
N ASP A 47 1.44 -6.60 10.05
CA ASP A 47 1.51 -5.89 8.76
C ASP A 47 0.58 -6.50 7.70
N ARG A 48 -0.19 -7.55 8.03
CA ARG A 48 -1.11 -8.22 7.10
C ARG A 48 -2.18 -7.30 6.53
N LEU A 49 -2.68 -6.34 7.30
CA LEU A 49 -3.66 -5.37 6.80
C LEU A 49 -3.05 -4.47 5.71
N ILE A 50 -1.82 -4.01 5.93
CA ILE A 50 -1.08 -3.17 4.97
C ILE A 50 -0.74 -3.99 3.72
N ALA A 51 -0.32 -5.24 3.89
CA ALA A 51 -0.05 -6.13 2.77
C ALA A 51 -1.31 -6.43 1.94
N LYS A 52 -2.48 -6.60 2.56
CA LYS A 52 -3.75 -6.73 1.82
C LYS A 52 -4.07 -5.48 0.99
N GLN A 53 -3.79 -4.28 1.52
CA GLN A 53 -3.95 -3.04 0.77
C GLN A 53 -2.99 -2.95 -0.44
N LEU A 54 -1.77 -3.47 -0.30
CA LEU A 54 -0.81 -3.63 -1.39
C LEU A 54 -1.34 -4.57 -2.48
N LEU A 55 -1.86 -5.74 -2.09
CA LEU A 55 -2.37 -6.72 -3.05
C LEU A 55 -3.64 -6.23 -3.76
N ASN A 56 -4.48 -5.43 -3.10
CA ASN A 56 -5.71 -4.90 -3.68
C ASN A 56 -5.51 -3.67 -4.60
N GLN A 57 -4.26 -3.30 -4.92
CA GLN A 57 -4.01 -2.21 -5.87
C GLN A 57 -4.53 -2.55 -7.27
N SER A 58 -5.03 -1.54 -7.98
CA SER A 58 -5.51 -1.68 -9.35
C SER A 58 -4.35 -1.73 -10.34
N SER A 59 -4.50 -2.45 -11.45
CA SER A 59 -3.55 -2.44 -12.56
C SER A 59 -3.33 -1.06 -13.19
N PHE A 60 -4.21 -0.10 -12.91
CA PHE A 60 -4.11 1.28 -13.41
C PHE A 60 -3.57 2.27 -12.39
N SER A 61 -3.31 1.84 -11.15
CA SER A 61 -2.70 2.70 -10.13
C SER A 61 -1.18 2.69 -10.23
N PRO A 62 -0.49 3.82 -9.98
CA PRO A 62 0.96 3.84 -9.82
C PRO A 62 1.39 2.79 -8.78
N PRO A 63 2.51 2.08 -8.99
CA PRO A 63 3.04 1.15 -8.01
C PRO A 63 3.21 1.84 -6.65
N ILE A 64 2.66 1.25 -5.60
CA ILE A 64 2.89 1.73 -4.24
C ILE A 64 4.00 0.91 -3.59
N ARG A 65 4.86 1.61 -2.86
CA ARG A 65 5.88 1.02 -1.99
C ARG A 65 5.32 0.99 -0.57
N VAL A 66 5.38 -0.17 0.07
CA VAL A 66 4.98 -0.32 1.48
C VAL A 66 6.07 -1.05 2.24
N SER A 67 6.43 -0.53 3.41
CA SER A 67 7.32 -1.22 4.33
C SER A 67 6.56 -2.28 5.14
N LEU A 68 7.01 -3.52 5.05
CA LEU A 68 6.44 -4.71 5.70
C LEU A 68 7.53 -5.45 6.49
N LYS A 69 7.15 -5.96 7.66
CA LYS A 69 7.84 -7.05 8.34
C LYS A 69 7.50 -8.37 7.64
N LEU A 70 8.52 -9.07 7.13
CA LEU A 70 8.36 -10.39 6.53
C LEU A 70 9.04 -11.46 7.40
N ASN A 71 8.38 -12.59 7.57
CA ASN A 71 8.88 -13.75 8.29
C ASN A 71 9.98 -14.44 7.47
N LEU A 72 11.16 -14.55 8.03
CA LEU A 72 12.32 -15.24 7.46
C LEU A 72 12.36 -16.69 7.93
N HIS A 73 13.34 -17.44 7.44
CA HIS A 73 13.69 -18.74 8.01
C HIS A 73 13.94 -18.66 9.52
N TYR A 74 13.74 -19.79 10.21
CA TYR A 74 14.06 -19.98 11.63
C TYR A 74 13.32 -19.05 12.61
N GLY A 75 12.17 -18.48 12.20
CA GLY A 75 11.32 -17.68 13.09
C GLY A 75 11.78 -16.24 13.31
N PHE A 76 12.76 -15.77 12.52
CA PHE A 76 13.13 -14.35 12.48
C PHE A 76 12.21 -13.55 11.56
N PHE A 77 12.33 -12.23 11.60
CA PHE A 77 11.70 -11.35 10.63
C PHE A 77 12.70 -10.30 10.13
N GLY A 78 12.52 -9.87 8.89
CA GLY A 78 13.25 -8.77 8.27
C GLY A 78 12.30 -7.65 7.87
N LEU A 79 12.86 -6.44 7.72
CA LEU A 79 12.12 -5.28 7.24
C LEU A 79 12.36 -5.15 5.74
N PHE A 80 11.28 -5.12 4.97
CA PHE A 80 11.34 -5.02 3.52
C PHE A 80 10.45 -3.89 3.03
N ALA A 81 10.96 -3.13 2.07
CA ALA A 81 10.14 -2.31 1.22
C ALA A 81 9.63 -3.15 0.05
N CYS A 82 8.32 -3.35 0.03
CA CYS A 82 7.62 -4.18 -0.93
C CYS A 82 6.89 -3.29 -1.95
N THR A 83 7.15 -3.52 -3.23
CA THR A 83 6.51 -2.78 -4.33
C THR A 83 5.91 -3.77 -5.31
N ILE A 84 4.62 -3.61 -5.61
CA ILE A 84 3.92 -4.46 -6.58
C ILE A 84 3.55 -3.64 -7.82
N ASN A 85 3.78 -4.23 -8.98
CA ASN A 85 3.24 -3.74 -10.25
C ASN A 85 2.33 -4.80 -10.87
N TRP A 86 1.15 -4.42 -11.32
CA TRP A 86 0.18 -5.35 -11.90
C TRP A 86 0.17 -5.22 -13.42
N GLN A 87 0.36 -6.33 -14.13
CA GLN A 87 0.29 -6.41 -15.59
C GLN A 87 -0.53 -7.64 -15.97
N ASP A 88 -1.61 -7.47 -16.75
CA ASP A 88 -2.45 -8.57 -17.23
C ASP A 88 -2.92 -9.54 -16.11
N ASN A 89 -3.36 -8.99 -14.98
CA ASN A 89 -3.75 -9.72 -13.74
C ASN A 89 -2.63 -10.54 -13.07
N VAL A 90 -1.39 -10.28 -13.45
CA VAL A 90 -0.19 -10.83 -12.81
C VAL A 90 0.46 -9.74 -11.97
N GLY A 91 0.67 -10.03 -10.70
CA GLY A 91 1.38 -9.16 -9.76
C GLY A 91 2.88 -9.44 -9.82
N HIS A 92 3.67 -8.41 -10.08
CA HIS A 92 5.11 -8.43 -10.07
C HIS A 92 5.58 -7.72 -8.80
N LEU A 93 5.87 -8.49 -7.75
CA LEU A 93 6.22 -7.99 -6.43
C LEU A 93 7.73 -8.10 -6.21
N VAL A 94 8.36 -7.00 -5.80
CA VAL A 94 9.77 -6.97 -5.37
C VAL A 94 9.83 -6.53 -3.92
N CYS A 95 10.64 -7.23 -3.12
CA CYS A 95 10.90 -6.91 -1.72
C CYS A 95 12.40 -6.61 -1.55
N THR A 96 12.75 -5.38 -1.20
CA THR A 96 14.14 -4.98 -0.90
C THR A 96 14.28 -4.71 0.59
N GLU A 97 15.37 -5.16 1.21
CA GLU A 97 15.64 -4.86 2.62
C GLU A 97 15.62 -3.34 2.88
N THR A 98 15.10 -2.96 4.04
CA THR A 98 15.02 -1.58 4.50
C THR A 98 15.35 -1.51 5.98
N THR A 99 15.50 -0.30 6.51
CA THR A 99 15.80 -0.09 7.94
C THR A 99 14.57 0.36 8.72
N SER A 100 14.64 0.23 10.05
CA SER A 100 13.61 0.69 10.98
C SER A 100 13.35 2.19 10.87
N GLU A 101 14.39 2.97 10.61
CA GLU A 101 14.31 4.43 10.48
C GLU A 101 13.51 4.81 9.24
N VAL A 102 13.84 4.19 8.08
CA VAL A 102 13.12 4.41 6.82
C VAL A 102 11.66 4.01 6.97
N MET A 103 11.40 2.83 7.53
CA MET A 103 10.03 2.35 7.76
C MET A 103 9.23 3.26 8.69
N THR A 104 9.85 3.81 9.72
CA THR A 104 9.22 4.74 10.66
C THR A 104 8.89 6.05 9.99
N LEU A 105 9.84 6.63 9.24
CA LEU A 105 9.65 7.87 8.51
C LEU A 105 8.56 7.74 7.43
N GLU A 106 8.54 6.64 6.68
CA GLU A 106 7.50 6.38 5.68
C GLU A 106 6.10 6.30 6.32
N ARG A 107 5.98 5.65 7.48
CA ARG A 107 4.72 5.54 8.22
C ARG A 107 4.25 6.90 8.76
N GLN A 108 5.16 7.70 9.32
CA GLN A 108 4.87 9.04 9.80
C GLN A 108 4.41 9.95 8.64
N LEU A 109 5.15 9.96 7.53
CA LEU A 109 4.80 10.76 6.36
C LEU A 109 3.41 10.39 5.81
N LYS A 110 3.10 9.09 5.72
CA LYS A 110 1.77 8.63 5.26
C LYS A 110 0.66 9.08 6.21
N ALA A 111 0.89 9.04 7.52
CA ALA A 111 -0.06 9.54 8.51
C ALA A 111 -0.28 11.05 8.40
N GLU A 112 0.80 11.84 8.26
CA GLU A 112 0.74 13.29 8.06
C GLU A 112 -0.01 13.67 6.79
N GLN A 113 0.25 12.98 5.67
CA GLN A 113 -0.47 13.20 4.42
C GLN A 113 -1.97 12.92 4.57
N GLN A 114 -2.35 11.86 5.29
CA GLN A 114 -3.76 11.56 5.54
C GLN A 114 -4.42 12.63 6.41
N ILE A 115 -3.73 13.10 7.45
CA ILE A 115 -4.20 14.21 8.30
C ILE A 115 -4.39 15.47 7.46
N LEU A 116 -3.45 15.80 6.59
CA LEU A 116 -3.53 16.97 5.71
C LEU A 116 -4.73 16.89 4.77
N LYS A 117 -4.96 15.74 4.12
CA LYS A 117 -6.13 15.51 3.25
C LYS A 117 -7.45 15.69 4.01
N THR A 118 -7.55 15.11 5.21
CA THR A 118 -8.74 15.27 6.06
C THR A 118 -8.96 16.73 6.44
N LYS A 119 -7.91 17.45 6.87
CA LYS A 119 -7.99 18.88 7.19
C LYS A 119 -8.47 19.70 5.99
N GLN A 120 -7.93 19.46 4.80
CA GLN A 120 -8.36 20.14 3.58
C GLN A 120 -9.84 19.87 3.25
N SER A 121 -10.31 18.63 3.44
CA SER A 121 -11.72 18.29 3.25
C SER A 121 -12.62 19.01 4.25
N LEU A 122 -12.22 19.11 5.52
CA LEU A 122 -12.97 19.82 6.55
C LEU A 122 -13.08 21.31 6.27
N VAL A 123 -11.99 21.95 5.82
CA VAL A 123 -12.00 23.37 5.42
C VAL A 123 -13.01 23.59 4.29
N LYS A 124 -12.99 22.76 3.24
CA LYS A 124 -13.95 22.87 2.12
C LYS A 124 -15.40 22.71 2.59
N SER A 125 -15.68 21.74 3.47
CA SER A 125 -17.02 21.54 4.02
C SER A 125 -17.49 22.75 4.85
N ASN A 126 -16.60 23.33 5.67
CA ASN A 126 -16.93 24.53 6.45
C ASN A 126 -17.23 25.73 5.55
N ASP A 127 -16.46 25.94 4.48
CA ASP A 127 -16.72 27.02 3.52
C ASP A 127 -18.09 26.89 2.84
N LEU A 128 -18.49 25.66 2.50
CA LEU A 128 -19.81 25.37 1.91
C LEU A 128 -20.95 25.60 2.90
N LEU A 129 -20.76 25.20 4.16
CA LEU A 129 -21.73 25.45 5.23
C LEU A 129 -21.91 26.95 5.47
N LEU A 130 -20.81 27.71 5.57
CA LEU A 130 -20.86 29.16 5.73
C LEU A 130 -21.61 29.81 4.57
N LYS A 131 -21.32 29.43 3.31
CA LYS A 131 -22.06 29.95 2.14
C LYS A 131 -23.56 29.67 2.22
N SER A 132 -23.93 28.44 2.59
CA SER A 132 -25.34 28.05 2.76
C SER A 132 -26.03 28.85 3.87
N MET A 133 -25.36 29.08 5.00
CA MET A 133 -25.88 29.90 6.09
C MET A 133 -26.11 31.36 5.64
N HIS A 134 -25.16 31.96 4.92
CA HIS A 134 -25.33 33.32 4.40
C HIS A 134 -26.53 33.43 3.46
N GLN A 135 -26.74 32.45 2.59
CA GLN A 135 -27.91 32.42 1.69
C GLN A 135 -29.23 32.31 2.45
N LEU A 136 -29.29 31.49 3.51
CA LEU A 136 -30.48 31.37 4.34
C LEU A 136 -30.81 32.66 5.07
N VAL A 137 -29.80 33.34 5.64
CA VAL A 137 -29.98 34.64 6.31
C VAL A 137 -30.53 35.67 5.32
N GLN A 138 -29.91 35.81 4.14
CA GLN A 138 -30.38 36.74 3.10
C GLN A 138 -31.83 36.46 2.66
N LYS A 139 -32.18 35.17 2.52
CA LYS A 139 -33.54 34.78 2.15
C LYS A 139 -34.54 35.16 3.24
N LEU A 140 -34.23 34.90 4.51
CA LEU A 140 -35.08 35.30 5.64
C LEU A 140 -35.28 36.81 5.67
N GLU A 141 -34.21 37.60 5.61
CA GLU A 141 -34.27 39.07 5.58
C GLU A 141 -35.16 39.60 4.44
N SER A 142 -35.05 39.01 3.24
CA SER A 142 -35.90 39.37 2.10
C SER A 142 -37.37 39.00 2.26
N THR A 143 -37.68 38.06 3.17
CA THR A 143 -39.05 37.62 3.46
C THR A 143 -39.73 38.51 4.50
N PHE A 144 -38.95 39.07 5.45
CA PHE A 144 -39.45 39.98 6.48
C PHE A 144 -39.59 41.44 6.03
N ASN A 145 -38.87 41.86 4.97
CA ASN A 145 -38.94 43.21 4.41
C ASN A 145 -39.99 43.35 3.27
N LYS A 146 -40.91 42.39 3.14
CA LYS A 146 -42.08 42.43 2.24
C LYS A 146 -43.36 42.46 3.05
#